data_AF-A0A9D8WWI0-F1
#
_entry.id   AF-A0A9D8WWI0-F1
#
_cell.length_a   1.000
_cell.length_b   1.000
_cell.length_c   1.000
_cell.angle_alpha   90.00
_cell.angle_beta   90.00
_cell.angle_gamma   90.00
#
_symmetry.space_group_name_H-M   'P 1'
#
loop_
_entity.id
_entity.type
_entity.pdbx_description
1 polymer ?
#
loop_
_entity_poly.entity_id
_entity_poly.type
_entity_poly.pdbx_seq_one_letter_code
_entity_poly.pdbx_strand_id
1 'polypeptide(L)'
;YRLGRVGKDFMDIAKPGLIKTHCLPNAMFTFAEYLEDFAPADLKAKGYALIDSTAKEAFAKGTPIRKMIDENLKNIKSGKRDLYF
;
A
#
# COMPACT_ATOMS: atom_id res chain seq x y z
N TYR A 1 3.58 3.00 -13.54
CA TYR A 1 3.24 4.00 -14.57
C TYR A 1 3.61 5.41 -14.16
N ARG A 2 3.05 5.97 -13.07
CA ARG A 2 3.34 7.35 -12.60
C ARG A 2 4.83 7.64 -12.32
N LEU A 3 5.58 6.60 -11.93
CA LEU A 3 7.02 6.69 -11.65
C LEU A 3 7.89 6.26 -12.84
N GLY A 4 7.33 6.13 -14.05
CA GLY A 4 8.10 5.79 -15.24
C GLY A 4 8.73 4.40 -15.26
N ARG A 5 8.56 3.56 -14.22
CA ARG A 5 9.05 2.17 -14.15
C ARG A 5 8.34 1.30 -15.19
N VAL A 6 8.85 1.29 -16.42
CA VAL A 6 8.32 0.54 -17.57
C VAL A 6 9.46 -0.21 -18.27
N GLY A 7 9.15 -1.26 -19.02
CA GLY A 7 10.15 -2.01 -19.78
C GLY A 7 11.26 -2.58 -18.91
N LYS A 8 12.51 -2.18 -19.19
CA LYS A 8 13.71 -2.70 -18.52
C LYS A 8 13.71 -2.36 -17.02
N ASP A 9 13.41 -1.13 -16.65
CA ASP A 9 13.47 -0.67 -15.24
C ASP A 9 12.48 -1.42 -14.35
N PHE A 10 11.31 -1.80 -14.90
CA PHE A 10 10.38 -2.68 -14.20
C PHE A 10 10.94 -4.10 -14.03
N MET A 11 11.54 -4.65 -15.08
CA MET A 11 12.10 -6.00 -15.05
C MET A 11 13.30 -6.11 -14.09
N ASP A 12 14.11 -5.06 -13.97
CA ASP A 12 15.29 -5.03 -13.09
C ASP A 12 14.91 -5.11 -11.60
N ILE A 13 13.70 -4.68 -11.23
CA ILE A 13 13.15 -4.83 -9.87
C ILE A 13 12.24 -6.05 -9.71
N ALA A 14 11.58 -6.49 -10.78
CA ALA A 14 10.65 -7.62 -10.76
C ALA A 14 11.37 -8.97 -10.72
N LYS A 15 12.36 -9.19 -11.59
CA LYS A 15 13.12 -10.45 -11.66
C LYS A 15 13.79 -10.85 -10.34
N PRO A 16 14.45 -9.95 -9.58
CA PRO A 16 15.03 -10.29 -8.28
C PRO A 16 13.99 -10.35 -7.14
N GLY A 17 12.70 -10.10 -7.41
CA GLY A 17 11.63 -10.15 -6.42
C GLY A 17 11.52 -8.90 -5.54
N LEU A 18 12.34 -7.87 -5.77
CA LEU A 18 12.32 -6.62 -5.01
C LEU A 18 11.04 -5.80 -5.25
N ILE A 19 10.34 -6.05 -6.35
CA ILE A 19 9.05 -5.42 -6.67
C ILE A 19 8.03 -5.49 -5.54
N LYS A 20 8.09 -6.50 -4.66
CA LYS A 20 7.18 -6.67 -3.52
C LYS A 20 7.20 -5.48 -2.55
N THR A 21 8.34 -4.83 -2.36
CA THR A 21 8.46 -3.65 -1.48
C THR A 21 7.80 -2.40 -2.08
N HIS A 22 7.45 -2.43 -3.37
CA HIS A 22 6.76 -1.33 -4.05
C HIS A 22 5.28 -1.66 -4.30
N CYS A 23 4.99 -2.85 -4.85
CA CYS A 23 3.63 -3.22 -5.21
C CYS A 23 2.73 -3.44 -4.00
N LEU A 24 3.24 -4.02 -2.90
CA LEU A 24 2.41 -4.34 -1.75
C LEU A 24 1.93 -3.09 -0.99
N PRO A 25 2.78 -2.07 -0.72
CA PRO A 25 2.31 -0.80 -0.18
C PRO A 25 1.26 -0.13 -1.08
N ASN A 26 1.52 -0.06 -2.39
CA ASN A 26 0.59 0.54 -3.34
C ASN A 26 -0.76 -0.21 -3.36
N ALA A 27 -0.75 -1.55 -3.30
CA ALA A 27 -1.97 -2.34 -3.21
C ALA A 27 -2.78 -2.02 -1.93
N MET A 28 -2.11 -1.87 -0.78
CA MET A 28 -2.75 -1.48 0.47
C MET A 28 -3.35 -0.07 0.39
N PHE A 29 -2.66 0.86 -0.26
CA PHE A 29 -3.13 2.24 -0.41
C PHE A 29 -4.36 2.31 -1.31
N THR A 30 -4.30 1.75 -2.52
CA THR A 30 -5.45 1.74 -3.43
C THR A 30 -6.64 0.98 -2.84
N PHE A 31 -6.40 -0.10 -2.08
CA PHE A 31 -7.48 -0.78 -1.37
C PHE A 31 -8.06 0.08 -0.24
N ALA A 32 -7.23 0.78 0.55
CA ALA A 32 -7.72 1.71 1.57
C ALA A 32 -8.56 2.84 0.96
N GLU A 33 -8.15 3.39 -0.19
CA GLU A 33 -8.92 4.39 -0.94
C GLU A 33 -10.29 3.84 -1.35
N TYR A 34 -10.32 2.62 -1.93
CA TYR A 34 -11.57 1.96 -2.27
C TYR A 34 -12.48 1.77 -1.05
N LEU A 35 -11.92 1.37 0.09
CA LEU A 35 -12.68 1.22 1.33
C LEU A 35 -13.26 2.56 1.78
N GLU A 36 -12.50 3.65 1.70
CA GLU A 36 -12.98 4.97 2.09
C GLU A 36 -14.08 5.51 1.17
N ASP A 37 -13.94 5.32 -0.15
CA ASP A 37 -14.80 5.94 -1.15
C ASP A 37 -16.07 5.13 -1.43
N PHE A 38 -16.03 3.80 -1.28
CA PHE A 38 -17.11 2.93 -1.76
C PHE A 38 -17.62 1.89 -0.75
N ALA A 39 -16.85 1.56 0.30
CA ALA A 39 -17.24 0.47 1.19
C ALA A 39 -18.18 0.92 2.33
N PRO A 40 -19.23 0.13 2.65
CA PRO A 40 -20.00 0.34 3.86
C PRO A 40 -19.14 0.07 5.11
N ALA A 41 -19.57 0.59 6.27
CA ALA A 41 -18.80 0.56 7.51
C ALA A 41 -18.29 -0.84 7.90
N ASP A 42 -19.12 -1.87 7.76
CA ASP A 42 -18.75 -3.25 8.10
C ASP A 42 -17.64 -3.80 7.21
N LEU A 43 -17.70 -3.51 5.90
CA LEU A 43 -16.67 -3.93 4.95
C LEU A 43 -15.38 -3.13 5.16
N LYS A 44 -15.51 -1.83 5.45
CA LYS A 44 -14.38 -0.95 5.79
C LYS A 44 -13.61 -1.49 7.01
N ALA A 45 -14.31 -1.88 8.07
CA ALA A 45 -13.68 -2.45 9.27
C ALA A 45 -12.89 -3.74 8.96
N LYS A 46 -13.49 -4.68 8.21
CA LYS A 46 -12.83 -5.93 7.80
C LYS A 46 -11.63 -5.68 6.88
N GLY A 47 -11.77 -4.75 5.94
CA GLY A 47 -10.71 -4.39 5.02
C GLY A 47 -9.50 -3.77 5.72
N TYR A 48 -9.71 -2.88 6.69
CA TYR A 48 -8.62 -2.33 7.49
C TYR A 48 -7.93 -3.36 8.39
N ALA A 49 -8.68 -4.33 8.93
CA ALA A 49 -8.10 -5.43 9.69
C ALA A 49 -7.16 -6.27 8.79
N LEU A 50 -7.56 -6.53 7.54
CA LEU A 50 -6.73 -7.23 6.55
C LEU A 50 -5.49 -6.43 6.15
N ILE A 51 -5.63 -5.11 5.94
CA ILE A 51 -4.48 -4.24 5.64
C ILE A 51 -3.47 -4.29 6.80
N ASP A 52 -3.94 -4.20 8.05
CA ASP A 52 -3.05 -4.22 9.21
C ASP A 52 -2.34 -5.58 9.38
N SER A 53 -3.04 -6.70 9.21
CA SER A 53 -2.42 -8.03 9.28
C SER A 53 -1.39 -8.23 8.17
N THR A 54 -1.73 -7.83 6.94
CA THR A 54 -0.83 -7.92 5.77
C THR A 54 0.43 -7.09 5.97
N ALA A 55 0.28 -5.86 6.49
CA ALA A 55 1.42 -4.99 6.74
C ALA A 55 2.32 -5.49 7.88
N LYS A 56 1.75 -6.14 8.90
CA LYS A 56 2.51 -6.79 9.99
C LYS A 56 3.29 -8.00 9.49
N GLU A 57 2.70 -8.81 8.62
CA GLU A 57 3.34 -9.99 8.04
C GLU A 57 4.48 -9.61 7.09
N ALA A 58 4.24 -8.62 6.23
CA ALA A 58 5.19 -8.26 5.18
C ALA A 58 6.32 -7.32 5.65
N PHE A 59 6.07 -6.47 6.67
CA PHE A 59 7.01 -5.42 7.08
C PHE A 59 7.16 -5.35 8.60
N ALA A 60 8.38 -5.62 9.08
CA ALA A 60 8.70 -5.54 10.50
C ALA A 60 8.44 -4.13 11.07
N LYS A 61 7.91 -4.09 12.30
CA LYS A 61 7.62 -2.84 13.01
C LYS A 61 8.89 -2.00 13.19
N GLY A 62 8.78 -0.69 13.00
CA GLY A 62 9.89 0.25 13.18
C GLY A 62 10.79 0.46 11.94
N THR A 63 10.63 -0.37 10.90
CA THR A 63 11.33 -0.15 9.61
C THR A 63 10.85 1.13 8.91
N PRO A 64 11.70 1.80 8.10
CA PRO A 64 11.30 2.98 7.35
C PRO A 64 10.08 2.76 6.46
N ILE A 65 10.02 1.60 5.80
CA ILE A 65 8.88 1.22 4.95
C ILE A 65 7.58 1.05 5.75
N ARG A 66 7.63 0.44 6.95
CA ARG A 66 6.45 0.31 7.81
C ARG A 66 5.93 1.67 8.28
N LYS A 67 6.83 2.58 8.66
CA LYS A 67 6.44 3.95 9.07
C LYS A 67 5.75 4.70 7.92
N MET A 68 6.31 4.62 6.72
CA MET A 68 5.74 5.23 5.51
C MET A 68 4.36 4.64 5.17
N ILE A 69 4.18 3.32 5.30
CA ILE A 69 2.86 2.67 5.15
C ILE A 69 1.86 3.23 6.17
N ASP A 70 2.25 3.29 7.45
CA ASP A 70 1.37 3.77 8.52
C ASP A 70 0.96 5.24 8.34
N GLU A 71 1.90 6.08 7.92
CA GLU A 71 1.66 7.50 7.63
C GLU A 71 0.74 7.68 6.41
N ASN A 72 0.97 6.95 5.33
CA ASN A 72 0.14 7.03 4.13
C ASN A 72 -1.28 6.50 4.36
N LEU A 73 -1.44 5.41 5.12
CA LEU A 73 -2.77 4.92 5.49
C LEU A 73 -3.54 5.94 6.36
N LYS A 74 -2.86 6.67 7.24
CA LYS A 74 -3.47 7.79 7.99
C LYS A 74 -3.88 8.93 7.07
N ASN A 75 -3.02 9.30 6.13
CA ASN A 75 -3.32 10.31 5.12
C ASN A 75 -4.52 9.94 4.25
N ILE A 76 -4.68 8.67 3.88
CA ILE A 76 -5.83 8.20 3.10
C ILE A 76 -7.12 8.31 3.92
N LYS A 77 -7.07 7.91 5.20
CA LYS A 77 -8.19 8.07 6.13
C LYS A 77 -8.59 9.54 6.33
N SER A 78 -7.65 10.48 6.24
CA SER A 78 -7.93 11.91 6.35
C SER A 78 -8.40 12.56 5.03
N GLY A 79 -8.58 11.77 3.97
CA GLY A 79 -9.14 12.22 2.69
C GLY A 79 -8.11 12.48 1.59
N LYS A 80 -6.81 12.25 1.83
CA LYS A 80 -5.83 12.25 0.73
C LYS A 80 -6.04 11.04 -0.16
N ARG A 81 -5.76 11.19 -1.45
CA ARG A 81 -5.88 10.13 -2.45
C ARG A 81 -4.63 10.13 -3.33
N ASP A 82 -4.45 9.04 -4.07
CA ASP A 82 -3.41 8.85 -5.06
C ASP A 82 -1.99 8.87 -4.45
N LEU A 83 -1.80 8.14 -3.35
CA LEU A 83 -0.48 7.94 -2.75
C LEU A 83 0.20 6.70 -3.36
N TYR A 84 1.37 6.89 -3.97
CA TYR A 84 2.11 5.82 -4.66
C TYR A 84 3.62 5.90 -4.43
N PHE A 85 4.27 4.74 -4.51
CA PHE A 85 5.70 4.52 -4.25
C PHE A 85 6.38 3.59 -5.27
#